data_AF-A0A816D859-F1
#
_entry.id   AF-A0A816D859-F1
#
_cell.length_a   1.000
_cell.length_b   1.000
_cell.length_c   1.000
_cell.angle_alpha   90.00
_cell.angle_beta   90.00
_cell.angle_gamma   90.00
#
_symmetry.space_group_name_H-M   'P 1'
#
loop_
_entity.id
_entity.type
_entity.pdbx_description
1 polymer ?
#
loop_
_entity_poly.entity_id
_entity_poly.type
_entity_poly.pdbx_seq_one_letter_code
_entity_poly.pdbx_strand_id
1 'polypeptide(L)'
;MEEAFYSKVNAYIKALNQQIREEAQEAYLNNAHTQLTIYMSRSAKRKRTYAIGDIVGLNVADVGRTNTNTSSTILPCKIVHSNDQNGETLYTVATKNGIIKESFQSSMFLDLTTFNFASLRPR
;
A
#
# COMPACT_ATOMS: atom_id res chain seq x y z
N MET A 1 -61.61 -2.61 -11.48
CA MET A 1 -60.96 -3.68 -10.66
C MET A 1 -59.48 -3.82 -11.03
N GLU A 2 -59.11 -3.70 -12.32
CA GLU A 2 -57.71 -3.73 -12.79
C GLU A 2 -56.84 -2.55 -12.34
N GLU A 3 -57.35 -1.30 -12.33
CA GLU A 3 -56.54 -0.13 -11.95
C GLU A 3 -56.00 -0.20 -10.52
N ALA A 4 -56.78 -0.74 -9.58
CA ALA A 4 -56.37 -0.93 -8.20
C ALA A 4 -55.28 -2.02 -8.06
N PHE A 5 -55.26 -3.00 -8.97
CA PHE A 5 -54.22 -4.02 -9.03
C PHE A 5 -52.91 -3.43 -9.57
N TYR A 6 -52.95 -2.71 -10.69
CA TYR A 6 -51.77 -2.04 -11.26
C TYR A 6 -51.18 -0.98 -10.31
N SER A 7 -52.03 -0.26 -9.57
CA SER A 7 -51.58 0.70 -8.55
C SER A 7 -50.76 0.02 -7.43
N LYS A 8 -51.21 -1.13 -6.94
CA LYS A 8 -50.49 -1.90 -5.92
C LYS A 8 -49.17 -2.47 -6.44
N VAL A 9 -49.15 -2.97 -7.67
CA VAL A 9 -47.92 -3.47 -8.32
C VAL A 9 -46.90 -2.35 -8.49
N ASN A 10 -47.33 -1.16 -8.94
CA ASN A 10 -46.45 -0.01 -9.09
C ASN A 10 -45.90 0.50 -7.75
N ALA A 11 -46.72 0.49 -6.69
CA ALA A 11 -46.26 0.83 -5.34
C ALA A 11 -45.20 -0.16 -4.82
N TYR A 12 -45.39 -1.46 -5.07
CA TYR A 12 -44.42 -2.50 -4.72
C TYR A 12 -43.09 -2.34 -5.47
N ILE A 13 -43.13 -2.12 -6.79
CA ILE A 13 -41.92 -1.90 -7.60
C ILE A 13 -41.16 -0.65 -7.11
N LYS A 14 -41.88 0.41 -6.76
CA LYS A 14 -41.27 1.64 -6.24
C LYS A 14 -40.58 1.41 -4.88
N ALA A 15 -41.21 0.64 -3.98
CA ALA A 15 -40.63 0.28 -2.69
C ALA A 15 -39.38 -0.60 -2.85
N LEU A 16 -39.42 -1.59 -3.75
CA LEU A 16 -38.28 -2.46 -4.04
C LEU A 16 -37.09 -1.66 -4.61
N ASN A 17 -37.34 -0.77 -5.57
CA ASN A 17 -36.30 0.08 -6.14
C ASN A 17 -35.68 1.03 -5.10
N GLN A 18 -36.45 1.45 -4.10
CA GLN A 18 -35.96 2.27 -3.00
C GLN A 18 -35.02 1.46 -2.10
N GLN A 19 -35.40 0.24 -1.72
CA GLN A 19 -34.55 -0.66 -0.93
C GLN A 19 -33.22 -0.97 -1.64
N ILE A 20 -33.26 -1.28 -2.94
CA ILE A 20 -32.04 -1.56 -3.73
C ILE A 20 -31.08 -0.36 -3.72
N ARG A 21 -31.61 0.87 -3.78
CA ARG A 21 -30.79 2.09 -3.73
C ARG A 21 -30.15 2.29 -2.36
N GLU A 22 -30.89 2.04 -1.29
CA GLU A 22 -30.39 2.15 0.08
C GLU A 22 -29.28 1.13 0.35
N GLU A 23 -29.48 -0.14 -0.05
CA GLU A 23 -28.46 -1.19 0.07
C GLU A 23 -27.19 -0.87 -0.73
N ALA A 24 -27.35 -0.39 -1.97
CA ALA A 24 -26.21 0.00 -2.81
C ALA A 24 -25.44 1.19 -2.22
N GLN A 25 -26.14 2.15 -1.63
CA GLN A 25 -25.53 3.31 -0.97
C GLN A 25 -24.77 2.90 0.28
N GLU A 26 -25.34 2.02 1.10
CA GLU A 26 -24.67 1.49 2.30
C GLU A 26 -23.42 0.66 1.93
N ALA A 27 -23.52 -0.19 0.90
CA ALA A 27 -22.38 -0.94 0.39
C ALA A 27 -21.27 -0.03 -0.14
N TYR A 28 -21.63 1.05 -0.86
CA TYR A 28 -20.66 2.05 -1.33
C TYR A 28 -19.97 2.76 -0.16
N LEU A 29 -20.73 3.20 0.84
CA LEU A 29 -20.18 3.87 2.02
C LEU A 29 -19.25 2.95 2.83
N ASN A 30 -19.64 1.69 3.01
CA ASN A 30 -18.81 0.69 3.69
C ASN A 30 -17.51 0.41 2.93
N ASN A 31 -17.58 0.32 1.59
CA ASN A 31 -16.39 0.15 0.76
C ASN A 31 -15.48 1.39 0.81
N ALA A 32 -16.04 2.60 0.68
CA ALA A 32 -15.31 3.85 0.80
C ALA A 32 -14.64 3.98 2.18
N HIS A 33 -15.35 3.64 3.26
CA HIS A 33 -14.80 3.64 4.62
C HIS A 33 -13.67 2.60 4.78
N THR A 34 -13.83 1.41 4.19
CA THR A 34 -12.81 0.36 4.20
C THR A 34 -11.56 0.81 3.43
N GLN A 35 -11.73 1.42 2.26
CA GLN A 35 -10.63 1.96 1.47
C GLN A 35 -9.95 3.14 2.17
N LEU A 36 -10.71 4.02 2.81
CA LEU A 36 -10.16 5.10 3.63
C LEU A 36 -9.40 4.56 4.84
N THR A 37 -9.91 3.53 5.50
CA THR A 37 -9.23 2.86 6.63
C THR A 37 -7.95 2.17 6.16
N ILE A 38 -7.97 1.47 5.02
CA ILE A 38 -6.78 0.89 4.39
C ILE A 38 -5.79 1.99 4.00
N TYR A 39 -6.25 3.08 3.40
CA TYR A 39 -5.40 4.21 3.08
C TYR A 39 -4.82 4.84 4.33
N MET A 40 -5.60 5.13 5.37
CA MET A 40 -5.14 5.72 6.64
C MET A 40 -4.24 4.80 7.45
N SER A 41 -4.48 3.49 7.44
CA SER A 41 -3.59 2.48 8.04
C SER A 41 -2.31 2.27 7.23
N ARG A 42 -2.36 2.38 5.89
CA ARG A 42 -1.18 2.32 5.01
C ARG A 42 -0.44 3.65 4.88
N SER A 43 -1.09 4.78 5.11
CA SER A 43 -0.49 6.12 5.22
C SER A 43 -0.05 6.42 6.65
N ALA A 44 -0.55 5.65 7.63
CA ALA A 44 0.22 5.16 8.75
C ALA A 44 1.22 4.06 8.31
N LYS A 45 1.88 4.24 7.16
CA LYS A 45 3.34 4.15 7.10
C LYS A 45 3.83 5.03 8.25
N ARG A 46 3.81 4.49 9.48
CA ARG A 46 4.57 5.03 10.60
C ARG A 46 5.91 5.35 9.97
N LYS A 47 6.38 6.60 10.09
CA LYS A 47 7.79 6.93 9.82
C LYS A 47 8.58 6.02 10.74
N ARG A 48 8.78 4.77 10.31
CA ARG A 48 9.49 3.76 11.05
C ARG A 48 10.92 4.24 10.91
N THR A 49 11.45 4.75 12.01
CA THR A 49 12.87 4.96 12.10
C THR A 49 13.48 3.58 12.06
N TYR A 50 14.29 3.33 11.05
CA TYR A 50 14.96 2.06 10.91
C TYR A 50 16.31 2.13 11.64
N ALA A 51 16.73 1.02 12.22
CA ALA A 51 18.02 0.91 12.86
C ALA A 51 19.09 0.41 11.86
N ILE A 52 20.36 0.70 12.16
CA ILE A 52 21.48 0.03 11.48
C ILE A 52 21.33 -1.47 11.72
N GLY A 53 21.33 -2.25 10.64
CA GLY A 53 21.11 -3.69 10.68
C GLY A 53 19.73 -4.15 10.19
N ASP A 54 18.75 -3.25 10.15
CA ASP A 54 17.39 -3.59 9.67
C ASP A 54 17.41 -4.02 8.21
N ILE A 55 16.56 -5.01 7.89
CA ILE A 55 16.36 -5.52 6.53
C ILE A 55 15.14 -4.83 5.93
N VAL A 56 15.35 -4.17 4.80
CA VAL A 56 14.36 -3.36 4.08
C VAL A 56 14.34 -3.73 2.61
N GLY A 57 13.22 -3.48 1.94
CA GLY A 57 13.06 -3.64 0.50
C GLY A 57 13.12 -2.29 -0.19
N LEU A 58 14.02 -2.14 -1.16
CA LEU A 58 14.02 -1.00 -2.07
C LEU A 58 13.18 -1.35 -3.30
N ASN A 59 12.25 -0.48 -3.68
CA ASN A 59 11.51 -0.69 -4.92
C ASN A 59 12.36 -0.19 -6.10
N VAL A 60 12.83 -1.10 -6.94
CA VAL A 60 13.64 -0.76 -8.12
C VAL A 60 12.75 -0.91 -9.35
N ALA A 61 12.61 0.17 -10.11
CA ALA A 61 11.97 0.10 -11.41
C ALA A 61 12.83 -0.78 -12.33
N ASP A 62 12.25 -1.82 -12.94
CA ASP A 62 12.95 -2.54 -14.01
C ASP A 62 13.25 -1.56 -15.13
N VAL A 63 14.54 -1.27 -15.35
CA VAL A 63 15.00 -0.50 -16.50
C VAL A 63 15.06 -1.43 -17.71
N GLY A 64 13.89 -1.97 -18.08
CA GLY A 64 13.71 -2.67 -19.35
C GLY A 64 13.80 -1.67 -20.48
N ARG A 65 14.57 -1.98 -21.53
CA ARG A 65 14.69 -1.18 -22.77
C ARG A 65 13.36 -1.00 -23.53
N THR A 66 12.30 -1.66 -23.09
CA THR A 66 10.94 -1.55 -23.63
C THR A 66 10.06 -0.90 -22.57
N ASN A 67 9.54 0.30 -22.88
CA ASN A 67 8.63 1.13 -22.07
C ASN A 67 7.25 0.48 -21.81
N THR A 68 7.19 -0.83 -21.62
CA THR A 68 5.97 -1.58 -21.43
C THR A 68 6.16 -2.57 -20.28
N ASN A 69 5.40 -2.35 -19.22
CA ASN A 69 5.29 -3.12 -17.97
C ASN A 69 6.34 -2.82 -16.90
N THR A 70 6.02 -1.77 -16.14
CA THR A 70 5.85 -1.70 -14.67
C THR A 70 5.96 -3.01 -13.85
N SER A 71 7.03 -3.77 -14.02
CA SER A 71 7.50 -4.74 -13.04
C SER A 71 8.39 -3.99 -12.05
N SER A 72 7.90 -3.75 -10.85
CA SER A 72 8.68 -3.11 -9.78
C SER A 72 9.28 -4.23 -8.93
N THR A 73 10.59 -4.48 -9.08
CA THR A 73 11.26 -5.57 -8.36
C THR A 73 11.69 -5.06 -6.99
N ILE A 74 11.29 -5.79 -5.93
CA ILE A 74 11.72 -5.49 -4.56
C ILE A 74 13.15 -6.03 -4.39
N LEU A 75 14.10 -5.11 -4.22
CA LEU A 75 15.48 -5.42 -3.92
C LEU A 75 15.68 -5.48 -2.40
N PRO A 76 15.96 -6.66 -1.80
CA PRO A 76 16.24 -6.75 -0.39
C PRO A 76 17.61 -6.14 -0.06
N CYS A 77 17.61 -5.26 0.93
CA CYS A 77 18.74 -4.48 1.37
C CYS A 77 18.84 -4.50 2.91
N LYS A 78 20.02 -4.17 3.42
CA LYS A 78 20.28 -3.96 4.84
C LYS A 78 20.72 -2.52 5.07
N ILE A 79 20.22 -1.88 6.11
CA ILE A 79 20.67 -0.55 6.50
C ILE A 79 22.05 -0.66 7.14
N VAL A 80 23.02 0.08 6.58
CA VAL A 80 24.40 0.09 7.08
C VAL A 80 24.78 1.42 7.70
N HIS A 81 24.06 2.49 7.38
CA HIS A 81 24.31 3.81 7.94
C HIS A 81 23.02 4.65 7.91
N SER A 82 22.91 5.60 8.83
CA SER A 82 21.85 6.60 8.89
C SER A 82 22.47 7.96 9.22
N ASN A 83 22.04 9.00 8.52
CA ASN A 83 22.48 10.37 8.72
C ASN A 83 21.28 11.31 8.75
N ASP A 84 21.24 12.24 9.70
CA ASP A 84 20.20 13.24 9.80
C ASP A 84 20.63 14.52 9.09
N GLN A 85 19.90 14.91 8.05
CA GLN A 85 20.15 16.13 7.29
C GLN A 85 18.86 16.94 7.20
N ASN A 86 18.91 18.23 7.59
CA ASN A 86 17.78 19.16 7.51
C ASN A 86 16.49 18.65 8.18
N GLY A 87 16.60 17.86 9.26
CA GLY A 87 15.45 17.28 9.96
C GLY A 87 14.88 16.02 9.32
N GLU A 88 15.55 15.46 8.31
CA GLU A 88 15.20 14.18 7.70
C GLU A 88 16.33 13.16 7.87
N THR A 89 15.96 11.94 8.31
CA THR A 89 16.90 10.81 8.38
C THR A 89 17.02 10.16 7.00
N LEU A 90 18.23 10.16 6.47
CA LEU A 90 18.63 9.49 5.25
C LEU A 90 19.40 8.22 5.60
N TYR A 91 19.17 7.16 4.84
CA TYR A 91 19.73 5.83 5.11
C TYR A 91 20.57 5.35 3.93
N THR A 92 21.77 4.86 4.23
CA THR A 92 22.61 4.13 3.27
C THR A 92 22.36 2.64 3.43
N VAL A 93 22.21 1.95 2.31
CA VAL A 93 21.83 0.53 2.30
C VAL A 93 22.85 -0.33 1.56
N ALA A 94 22.98 -1.58 1.99
CA ALA A 94 23.79 -2.61 1.35
C ALA A 94 22.92 -3.75 0.82
N THR A 95 23.27 -4.22 -0.36
CA THR A 95 22.70 -5.42 -0.98
C THR A 95 23.68 -6.58 -0.82
N LYS A 96 23.29 -7.77 -1.27
CA LYS A 96 24.22 -8.92 -1.41
C LYS A 96 25.44 -8.62 -2.27
N ASN A 97 25.36 -7.62 -3.16
CA ASN A 97 26.40 -7.29 -4.14
C ASN A 97 27.27 -6.08 -3.71
N GLY A 98 26.94 -5.43 -2.60
CA GLY A 98 27.67 -4.25 -2.13
C GLY A 98 26.78 -3.10 -1.65
N ILE A 99 27.42 -2.01 -1.25
CA ILE A 99 26.79 -0.80 -0.72
C ILE A 99 26.30 0.08 -1.88
N ILE A 100 25.05 0.53 -1.80
CA ILE A 100 24.47 1.53 -2.70
C ILE A 100 24.90 2.90 -2.17
N LYS A 101 25.51 3.74 -3.03
CA LYS A 101 26.09 5.02 -2.60
C LYS A 101 25.03 6.07 -2.30
N GLU A 102 23.89 5.98 -2.98
CA GLU A 102 22.74 6.83 -2.79
C GLU A 102 22.14 6.63 -1.39
N SER A 103 21.62 7.71 -0.82
CA SER A 103 20.91 7.67 0.46
C SER A 103 19.42 7.83 0.23
N PHE A 104 18.62 7.09 1.01
CA PHE A 104 17.18 6.98 0.82
C PHE A 104 16.43 7.42 2.06
N GLN A 105 15.23 7.97 1.87
CA GLN A 105 14.33 8.28 2.97
C GLN A 105 13.58 7.03 3.44
N SER A 106 13.13 7.03 4.69
CA SER A 106 12.32 5.92 5.27
C SER A 106 11.05 5.61 4.46
N SER A 107 10.47 6.60 3.77
CA SER A 107 9.27 6.47 2.93
C SER A 107 9.47 5.57 1.71
N MET A 108 10.72 5.41 1.26
CA MET A 108 11.13 4.64 0.08
C MET A 108 11.32 3.15 0.39
N PHE A 109 11.35 2.78 1.65
CA PHE A 109 11.55 1.40 2.08
C PHE A 109 10.23 0.66 2.29
N LEU A 110 10.25 -0.60 1.87
CA LEU A 110 9.30 -1.62 2.29
C LEU A 110 9.88 -2.36 3.49
N ASP A 111 9.06 -2.57 4.51
CA ASP A 111 9.48 -3.31 5.69
C ASP A 111 9.55 -4.80 5.40
N LEU A 112 10.74 -5.37 5.52
CA LEU A 112 11.00 -6.79 5.28
C LEU A 112 11.47 -7.51 6.55
N THR A 113 11.24 -6.93 7.74
CA THR A 113 11.69 -7.50 9.02
C THR A 113 11.11 -8.89 9.33
N THR A 114 10.00 -9.26 8.70
CA THR A 114 9.37 -10.59 8.79
C THR A 114 9.85 -11.59 7.74
N PHE A 115 10.62 -11.15 6.74
CA PHE A 115 11.09 -11.99 5.65
C PHE A 115 12.47 -12.60 5.92
N ASN A 116 12.66 -13.86 5.50
CA ASN A 116 13.89 -14.59 5.77
C ASN A 116 14.97 -14.34 4.69
N PHE A 117 15.84 -13.36 4.91
CA PHE A 117 17.00 -13.08 4.04
C PHE A 117 18.33 -13.45 4.71
N ALA A 118 18.65 -14.75 4.73
CA ALA A 118 19.85 -15.28 5.38
C ALA A 118 21.17 -14.64 4.87
N SER A 119 21.25 -14.27 3.59
CA SER A 119 22.43 -13.66 2.98
C SER A 119 22.74 -12.24 3.48
N LEU A 120 21.78 -11.55 4.10
CA LEU A 120 21.93 -10.20 4.63
C LEU A 120 22.15 -10.18 6.15
N ARG A 121 22.02 -11.32 6.82
CA ARG A 121 22.25 -11.42 8.27
C ARG A 121 23.75 -11.31 8.55
N PRO A 122 24.16 -10.58 9.61
CA PRO A 122 25.56 -10.59 10.02
C PRO A 122 25.97 -12.02 10.39
N ARG A 123 27.22 -12.37 10.08
CA ARG A 123 27.87 -13.54 10.67
C ARG A 123 28.19 -13.27 12.14
#